data_AF-A0A661WZS8-F1
#
_entry.id   AF-A0A661WZS8-F1
#
_cell.length_a   1.000
_cell.length_b   1.000
_cell.length_c   1.000
_cell.angle_alpha   90.00
_cell.angle_beta   90.00
_cell.angle_gamma   90.00
#
_symmetry.space_group_name_H-M   'P 1'
#
loop_
_entity.id
_entity.type
_entity.pdbx_description
1 polymer ?
#
loop_
_entity_poly.entity_id
_entity_poly.type
_entity_poly.pdbx_seq_one_letter_code
_entity_poly.pdbx_strand_id
1 'polypeptide(L)'
;MSESEIQAMTEALMDEYKARDFYTLVIEKFGKVNPFANIKRAEEMHIDSLKNLFEKYGLQVPEDTMMDKAKELMKSVDDIKDASINNHLKAFERCAEGTMGKGGYGKGESNENCGCDEEYNEGGKGCRRGRD
;
A
#
# COMPACT_ATOMS: atom_id res chain seq x y z
N MET A 1 -12.76 -36.00 3.68
CA MET A 1 -12.66 -34.65 3.10
C MET A 1 -11.99 -34.76 1.74
N SER A 2 -12.43 -33.97 0.77
CA SER A 2 -11.72 -33.79 -0.50
C SER A 2 -10.45 -32.97 -0.29
N GLU A 3 -9.53 -33.06 -1.26
CA GLU A 3 -8.33 -32.23 -1.29
C GLU A 3 -8.66 -30.74 -1.29
N SER A 4 -9.70 -30.33 -2.03
CA SER A 4 -10.15 -28.94 -2.07
C SER A 4 -10.68 -28.44 -0.73
N GLU A 5 -11.35 -29.29 0.06
CA GLU A 5 -11.81 -28.94 1.41
C GLU A 5 -10.65 -28.75 2.38
N ILE A 6 -9.63 -29.61 2.29
CA ILE A 6 -8.40 -29.50 3.10
C ILE A 6 -7.66 -28.21 2.76
N GLN A 7 -7.56 -27.90 1.46
CA GLN A 7 -6.93 -26.67 0.98
C GLN A 7 -7.67 -25.43 1.48
N ALA A 8 -9.00 -25.39 1.36
CA ALA A 8 -9.80 -24.26 1.83
C ALA A 8 -9.69 -24.06 3.36
N MET A 9 -9.67 -25.14 4.14
CA MET A 9 -9.45 -25.06 5.59
C MET A 9 -8.05 -24.57 5.94
N THR A 10 -7.04 -24.98 5.17
CA THR A 10 -5.66 -24.53 5.33
C THR A 10 -5.54 -23.04 5.04
N GLU A 11 -6.08 -22.60 3.91
CA GLU A 11 -6.08 -21.18 3.51
C GLU A 11 -6.82 -20.32 4.54
N ALA A 12 -8.00 -20.75 4.99
CA ALA A 12 -8.74 -20.07 6.05
C ALA A 12 -7.88 -19.92 7.32
N LEU A 13 -7.22 -20.99 7.78
CA LEU A 13 -6.38 -20.91 8.97
C LEU A 13 -5.19 -19.95 8.80
N MET A 14 -4.56 -19.94 7.62
CA MET A 14 -3.47 -19.02 7.32
C MET A 14 -3.95 -17.56 7.30
N ASP A 15 -5.15 -17.30 6.78
CA ASP A 15 -5.75 -15.97 6.79
C ASP A 15 -6.08 -15.51 8.21
N GLU A 16 -6.62 -16.39 9.06
CA GLU A 16 -6.88 -16.07 10.47
C GLU A 16 -5.58 -15.77 11.24
N TYR A 17 -4.52 -16.56 11.04
CA TYR A 17 -3.19 -16.27 11.63
C TYR A 17 -2.67 -14.89 11.20
N LYS A 18 -2.76 -14.60 9.89
CA LYS A 18 -2.32 -13.33 9.33
C LYS A 18 -3.12 -12.15 9.90
N ALA A 19 -4.44 -12.30 10.04
CA ALA A 19 -5.32 -11.29 10.60
C ALA A 19 -5.03 -11.04 12.09
N ARG A 20 -4.92 -12.11 12.89
CA ARG A 20 -4.55 -12.04 14.32
C ARG A 20 -3.23 -11.30 14.52
N ASP A 21 -2.21 -11.63 13.72
CA ASP A 21 -0.89 -10.99 13.80
C ASP A 21 -0.95 -9.53 13.37
N PHE A 22 -1.66 -9.22 12.29
CA PHE A 22 -1.86 -7.85 11.85
C PHE A 22 -2.54 -6.99 12.91
N TYR A 23 -3.63 -7.47 13.51
CA TYR A 23 -4.31 -6.72 14.58
C TYR A 23 -3.49 -6.65 15.88
N THR A 24 -2.60 -7.62 16.12
CA THR A 24 -1.61 -7.52 17.20
C THR A 24 -0.70 -6.33 16.96
N LEU A 25 -0.13 -6.20 15.75
CA LEU A 25 0.73 -5.06 15.38
C LEU A 25 -0.03 -3.72 15.40
N VAL A 26 -1.29 -3.70 14.96
CA VAL A 26 -2.15 -2.50 15.03
C VAL A 26 -2.34 -2.05 16.48
N ILE A 27 -2.65 -2.98 17.40
CA ILE A 27 -2.81 -2.67 18.82
C ILE A 27 -1.50 -2.19 19.44
N GLU A 28 -0.39 -2.83 19.13
CA GLU A 28 0.94 -2.44 19.60
C GLU A 28 1.31 -1.02 19.14
N LYS A 29 0.99 -0.67 17.89
CA LYS A 29 1.36 0.62 17.29
C LYS A 29 0.43 1.77 17.65
N PHE A 30 -0.88 1.54 17.61
CA PHE A 30 -1.90 2.59 17.73
C PHE A 30 -2.60 2.59 19.10
N GLY A 31 -2.30 1.60 19.93
CA GLY A 31 -2.91 1.43 21.23
C GLY A 31 -4.12 0.50 21.22
N LYS A 32 -4.42 -0.03 22.42
CA LYS A 32 -5.49 -0.98 22.63
C LYS A 32 -6.84 -0.27 22.76
N VAL A 33 -7.59 -0.21 21.67
CA VAL A 33 -9.01 0.20 21.66
C VAL A 33 -9.91 -0.99 21.36
N ASN A 34 -11.14 -0.96 21.87
CA ASN A 34 -12.08 -2.08 21.81
C ASN A 34 -12.30 -2.66 20.40
N PRO A 35 -12.43 -1.87 19.32
CA PRO A 35 -12.61 -2.44 17.99
C PRO A 35 -11.50 -3.43 17.59
N PHE A 36 -10.23 -3.04 17.72
CA PHE A 36 -9.10 -3.90 17.34
C PHE A 36 -8.90 -5.07 18.30
N ALA A 37 -9.09 -4.84 19.60
CA ALA A 37 -8.99 -5.90 20.60
C ALA A 37 -10.08 -6.97 20.40
N ASN A 38 -11.29 -6.56 20.02
CA ASN A 38 -12.39 -7.47 19.74
C ASN A 38 -12.15 -8.27 18.46
N ILE A 39 -11.62 -7.64 17.40
CA ILE A 39 -11.31 -8.35 16.15
C ILE A 39 -10.20 -9.38 16.39
N LYS A 40 -9.07 -9.01 17.01
CA LYS A 40 -8.01 -9.97 17.35
C LYS A 40 -8.55 -11.18 18.11
N ARG A 41 -9.45 -10.96 19.08
CA ARG A 41 -10.09 -12.03 19.84
C ARG A 41 -11.00 -12.91 18.98
N ALA A 42 -11.73 -12.32 18.03
CA ALA A 42 -12.55 -13.09 17.09
C ALA A 42 -11.66 -14.02 16.24
N GLU A 43 -10.53 -13.52 15.73
CA GLU A 43 -9.63 -14.36 14.93
C GLU A 43 -9.01 -15.50 15.77
N GLU A 44 -8.68 -15.25 17.04
CA GLU A 44 -8.26 -16.32 17.96
C GLU A 44 -9.33 -17.42 18.10
N MET A 45 -10.60 -17.04 18.21
CA MET A 45 -11.71 -18.00 18.26
C MET A 45 -11.89 -18.76 16.93
N HIS A 46 -11.68 -18.10 15.79
CA HIS A 46 -11.71 -18.76 14.48
C HIS A 46 -10.56 -19.76 14.33
N ILE A 47 -9.34 -19.40 14.73
CA ILE A 47 -8.17 -20.28 14.77
C ILE A 47 -8.46 -21.53 15.60
N ASP A 48 -8.97 -21.36 16.82
CA ASP A 48 -9.28 -22.49 17.70
C ASP A 48 -10.35 -23.40 17.08
N SER A 49 -11.38 -22.80 16.48
CA SER A 49 -12.44 -23.55 15.79
C SER A 49 -11.91 -24.35 14.60
N LEU A 50 -11.02 -23.77 13.79
CA LEU A 50 -10.38 -24.44 12.67
C LEU A 50 -9.46 -25.56 13.15
N LYS A 51 -8.62 -25.32 14.16
CA LYS A 51 -7.76 -26.36 14.76
C LYS A 51 -8.55 -27.56 15.25
N ASN A 52 -9.70 -27.33 15.89
CA ASN A 52 -10.61 -28.40 16.30
C ASN A 52 -11.13 -29.23 15.09
N LEU A 53 -11.37 -28.60 13.94
CA LEU A 53 -11.74 -29.32 12.72
C LEU A 53 -10.57 -30.13 12.17
N PHE A 54 -9.35 -29.59 12.15
CA PHE A 54 -8.15 -30.33 11.76
C PHE A 54 -7.97 -31.59 12.63
N GLU A 55 -8.07 -31.43 13.95
CA GLU A 55 -7.98 -32.55 14.90
C GLU A 55 -9.09 -33.59 14.68
N LYS A 56 -10.35 -33.15 14.52
CA LYS A 56 -11.49 -34.04 14.28
C LYS A 56 -11.31 -34.93 13.05
N TYR A 57 -10.66 -34.42 12.01
CA TYR A 57 -10.40 -35.17 10.78
C TYR A 57 -9.00 -35.81 10.73
N GLY A 58 -8.21 -35.72 11.80
CA GLY A 58 -6.87 -36.29 11.87
C GLY A 58 -5.87 -35.63 10.92
N LEU A 59 -6.10 -34.36 10.58
CA LEU A 59 -5.25 -33.57 9.69
C LEU A 59 -4.15 -32.86 10.49
N GLN A 60 -2.99 -32.66 9.87
CA GLN A 60 -1.93 -31.87 10.46
C GLN A 60 -2.30 -30.38 10.42
N VAL A 61 -2.21 -29.71 11.57
CA VAL A 61 -2.41 -28.26 11.67
C VAL A 61 -1.20 -27.53 11.06
N PRO A 62 -1.42 -26.64 10.07
CA PRO A 62 -0.36 -25.77 9.53
C PRO A 62 0.33 -24.93 10.62
N GLU A 63 1.65 -24.78 10.48
CA GLU A 63 2.45 -23.94 11.37
C GLU A 63 2.15 -22.45 11.17
N ASP A 64 2.17 -21.73 12.28
CA ASP A 64 1.94 -20.30 12.33
C ASP A 64 3.18 -19.51 11.89
N THR A 65 3.17 -19.03 10.64
CA THR A 65 4.30 -18.36 10.00
C THR A 65 3.94 -16.99 9.42
N MET A 66 2.79 -16.42 9.83
CA MET A 66 2.22 -15.23 9.17
C MET A 66 2.73 -13.89 9.70
N MET A 67 3.47 -13.89 10.81
CA MET A 67 3.97 -12.67 11.44
C MET A 67 4.77 -11.77 10.50
N ASP A 68 5.62 -12.32 9.63
CA ASP A 68 6.42 -11.51 8.70
C ASP A 68 5.57 -10.88 7.60
N LYS A 69 4.54 -11.59 7.12
CA LYS A 69 3.55 -11.02 6.18
C LYS A 69 2.71 -9.93 6.86
N ALA A 70 2.36 -10.10 8.14
CA ALA A 70 1.65 -9.09 8.90
C ALA A 70 2.49 -7.81 9.06
N LYS A 71 3.80 -7.93 9.31
CA LYS A 71 4.73 -6.79 9.33
C LYS A 71 4.84 -6.10 7.98
N GLU A 72 4.88 -6.85 6.88
CA GLU A 72 4.89 -6.28 5.53
C GLU A 72 3.64 -5.42 5.28
N LEU A 73 2.45 -5.92 5.62
CA LEU A 73 1.22 -5.14 5.55
C LEU A 73 1.26 -3.90 6.45
N MET A 74 1.84 -4.01 7.64
CA MET A 74 1.97 -2.88 8.55
C MET A 74 2.86 -1.77 7.99
N LYS A 75 3.89 -2.11 7.19
CA LYS A 75 4.69 -1.10 6.48
C LYS A 75 3.85 -0.30 5.50
N SER A 76 2.95 -0.93 4.76
CA SER A 76 2.05 -0.20 3.85
C SER A 76 1.14 0.77 4.60
N VAL A 77 0.72 0.44 5.82
CA VAL A 77 -0.04 1.39 6.68
C VAL A 77 0.80 2.63 7.02
N ASP A 78 2.09 2.44 7.27
CA ASP A 78 3.02 3.55 7.51
C ASP A 78 3.24 4.40 6.27
N ASP A 79 3.46 3.77 5.12
CA ASP A 79 3.66 4.47 3.85
C ASP A 79 2.46 5.36 3.51
N ILE A 80 1.24 4.84 3.71
CA ILE A 80 0.00 5.59 3.48
C ILE A 80 -0.14 6.76 4.47
N LYS A 81 0.18 6.53 5.75
CA LYS A 81 0.15 7.57 6.78
C LYS A 81 1.14 8.70 6.43
N ASP A 82 2.35 8.35 6.04
CA ASP A 82 3.39 9.31 5.68
C ASP A 82 3.05 10.09 4.42
N ALA A 83 2.53 9.43 3.37
CA ALA A 83 2.04 10.11 2.17
C ALA A 83 0.95 11.14 2.50
N SER A 84 0.00 10.75 3.35
CA SER A 84 -1.11 11.62 3.79
C SER A 84 -0.61 12.86 4.55
N ILE A 85 0.25 12.67 5.55
CA ILE A 85 0.70 13.76 6.43
C ILE A 85 1.76 14.63 5.75
N ASN A 86 2.75 14.03 5.11
CA ASN A 86 3.94 14.75 4.69
C ASN A 86 3.89 15.27 3.25
N ASN A 87 3.05 14.69 2.39
CA ASN A 87 2.97 15.09 0.98
C ASN A 87 1.66 15.84 0.68
N HIS A 88 0.52 15.24 1.02
CA HIS A 88 -0.78 15.84 0.67
C HIS A 88 -1.09 17.11 1.47
N LEU A 89 -0.87 17.14 2.79
CA LEU A 89 -1.11 18.34 3.59
C LEU A 89 -0.24 19.52 3.12
N LYS A 90 1.07 19.30 2.89
CA LYS A 90 1.98 20.34 2.39
C LYS A 90 1.58 20.87 1.01
N ALA A 91 1.02 20.02 0.15
CA ALA A 91 0.49 20.45 -1.13
C ALA A 91 -0.73 21.37 -0.94
N PHE A 92 -1.62 21.07 0.01
CA PHE A 92 -2.76 21.94 0.32
C PHE A 92 -2.33 23.26 0.97
N GLU A 93 -1.37 23.23 1.91
CA GLU A 93 -0.79 24.43 2.53
C GLU A 93 -0.19 25.38 1.49
N ARG A 94 0.62 24.86 0.54
CA ARG A 94 1.16 25.66 -0.59
C ARG A 94 0.06 26.34 -1.43
N CYS A 95 -1.04 25.63 -1.68
CA CYS A 95 -2.17 26.17 -2.43
C CYS A 95 -2.88 27.28 -1.66
N ALA A 96 -3.09 27.10 -0.35
CA ALA A 96 -3.76 28.08 0.52
C ALA A 96 -2.92 29.35 0.73
N GLU A 97 -1.59 29.24 0.82
CA GLU A 97 -0.67 30.36 0.99
C GLU A 97 -0.43 31.16 -0.32
N GLY A 98 -1.04 30.75 -1.44
CA GLY A 98 -0.87 31.42 -2.73
C GLY A 98 0.53 31.25 -3.34
N THR A 99 1.37 30.34 -2.81
CA THR A 99 2.72 30.06 -3.31
C THR A 99 2.73 28.99 -4.41
N MET A 100 1.69 28.99 -5.27
CA MET A 100 1.80 28.41 -6.61
C MET A 100 2.78 29.25 -7.43
N GLY A 101 4.08 29.02 -7.20
CA GLY A 101 5.11 29.43 -8.14
C GLY A 101 4.70 28.92 -9.53
N LYS A 102 4.70 29.84 -10.50
CA LYS A 102 4.39 29.56 -11.91
C LYS A 102 4.96 28.19 -12.31
N GLY A 103 4.07 27.27 -12.70
CA GLY A 103 4.45 25.95 -13.16
C GLY A 103 5.50 26.05 -14.27
N GLY A 104 6.73 25.68 -13.94
CA GLY A 104 7.68 25.21 -14.94
C GLY A 104 7.23 23.80 -15.30
N TYR A 105 6.83 23.60 -16.56
CA TYR A 105 6.69 22.27 -17.13
C TYR A 105 7.98 21.51 -16.85
N GLY A 106 7.86 20.39 -16.13
CA GLY A 106 8.99 19.53 -15.81
C GLY A 106 9.70 19.15 -17.10
N LYS A 107 10.99 19.42 -17.16
CA LYS A 107 11.88 18.92 -18.19
C LYS A 107 12.03 17.41 -17.93
N GLY A 108 11.12 16.62 -18.51
CA GLY A 108 11.31 15.18 -18.62
C GLY A 108 12.57 14.94 -19.44
N GLU A 109 13.54 14.22 -18.89
CA GLU A 109 14.57 13.57 -19.69
C GLU A 109 13.94 12.37 -20.40
N SER A 110 13.09 12.64 -21.39
CA SER A 110 12.69 11.64 -22.37
C SER A 110 13.81 11.57 -23.41
N ASN A 111 14.67 10.57 -23.26
CA ASN A 111 15.44 10.06 -24.39
C ASN A 111 14.47 9.30 -25.30
N GLU A 112 13.66 10.02 -26.07
CA GLU A 112 12.91 9.44 -27.18
C GLU A 112 12.47 10.53 -28.15
N ASN A 113 13.02 10.38 -29.34
CA ASN A 113 12.73 11.08 -30.58
C ASN A 113 11.22 11.22 -30.82
N CYS A 114 10.69 12.44 -30.75
CA CYS A 114 9.42 12.76 -31.37
C CYS A 114 9.63 13.99 -32.26
N GLY A 115 10.07 13.71 -33.48
CA GLY A 115 10.16 14.68 -34.55
C GLY A 115 8.78 15.24 -34.89
N CYS A 116 8.75 16.54 -35.14
CA CYS A 116 7.73 17.14 -36.00
C CYS A 116 8.49 17.62 -37.23
N ASP A 117 8.56 16.74 -38.23
CA ASP A 117 8.95 17.09 -39.57
C ASP A 117 7.79 17.83 -40.28
N GLU A 118 8.19 18.60 -41.30
CA GLU A 118 7.38 19.17 -42.39
C GLU A 118 6.55 20.43 -42.09
N GLU A 119 6.57 21.51 -42.89
CA GLU A 119 7.34 21.95 -44.06
C GLU A 119 6.85 23.39 -44.40
N TYR A 120 7.77 24.28 -44.83
CA TYR A 120 7.60 25.44 -45.78
C TYR A 120 6.52 26.54 -45.53
N ASN A 121 6.69 27.85 -45.78
CA ASN A 121 7.78 28.69 -46.34
C ASN A 121 7.51 30.20 -46.05
N GLU A 122 8.55 31.02 -46.22
CA GLU A 122 8.56 32.43 -46.65
C GLU A 122 8.01 33.56 -45.72
N GLY A 123 8.93 34.21 -44.99
CA GLY A 123 8.70 35.54 -44.43
C GLY A 123 9.57 35.85 -43.22
N GLY A 124 10.76 36.39 -43.45
CA GLY A 124 11.81 36.52 -42.45
C GLY A 124 11.51 37.37 -41.20
N LYS A 125 12.27 37.08 -40.14
CA LYS A 125 13.04 38.04 -39.32
C LYS A 125 13.63 37.29 -38.12
N GLY A 126 14.94 37.09 -38.12
CA GLY A 126 15.66 36.63 -36.94
C GLY A 126 15.61 37.66 -35.82
N CYS A 127 15.61 37.18 -34.57
CA CYS A 127 15.89 38.01 -33.40
C CYS A 127 17.10 37.45 -32.66
N ARG A 128 18.27 38.06 -32.90
CA ARG A 128 19.40 38.03 -31.98
C ARG A 128 19.06 38.90 -30.76
N ARG A 129 19.46 38.48 -29.56
CA ARG A 129 19.98 39.40 -28.54
C ARG A 129 21.15 38.74 -27.79
N GLY A 130 22.35 39.14 -28.18
CA GLY A 130 23.49 39.23 -27.28
C GLY A 130 23.22 40.32 -26.24
N ARG A 131 23.90 40.19 -25.09
CA ARG A 131 23.72 40.98 -23.88
C ARG A 131 24.93 41.92 -23.78
N ASP A 132 24.70 43.22 -23.69
CA ASP A 132 25.64 44.17 -23.08
C ASP A 132 25.48 44.10 -21.55
#